data_AF-A0A7C3N7M6-F1
#
_entry.id   AF-A0A7C3N7M6-F1
#
_cell.length_a   1.000
_cell.length_b   1.000
_cell.length_c   1.000
_cell.angle_alpha   90.00
_cell.angle_beta   90.00
_cell.angle_gamma   90.00
#
_symmetry.space_group_name_H-M   'P 1'
#
loop_
_entity.id
_entity.type
_entity.pdbx_description
1 polymer ?
#
loop_
_entity_poly.entity_id
_entity_poly.type
_entity_poly.pdbx_seq_one_letter_code
_entity_poly.pdbx_strand_id
1 'polypeptide(L)'
;MVAMVYSTSLYYFTNDLFREKGIRITIKDLEEVGKKYNTKITNHANKIGAPGFFSKYLLKNYELDIMDITIEGETEESVKMTIRELYNIYGPYETKRGQNEKIAKELKKELQPRA
;
A
#
# COMPACT_ATOMS: atom_id res chain seq x y z
N MET A 1 -23.11 -18.45 6.58
CA MET A 1 -22.46 -18.21 5.28
C MET A 1 -21.11 -17.59 5.56
N VAL A 2 -20.01 -18.07 4.97
CA VAL A 2 -18.73 -17.37 5.07
C VAL A 2 -18.79 -16.20 4.09
N ALA A 3 -18.84 -14.97 4.60
CA ALA A 3 -18.78 -13.79 3.75
C ALA A 3 -17.45 -13.80 2.99
N MET A 4 -17.49 -13.71 1.67
CA MET A 4 -16.30 -13.80 0.82
C MET A 4 -15.60 -12.45 0.82
N VAL A 5 -14.75 -12.22 1.82
CA VAL A 5 -14.01 -10.96 2.00
C VAL A 5 -12.91 -10.87 0.94
N TYR A 6 -13.03 -9.89 0.04
CA TYR A 6 -11.97 -9.54 -0.89
C TYR A 6 -10.87 -8.85 -0.10
N SER A 7 -9.64 -9.34 -0.21
CA SER A 7 -8.49 -8.73 0.46
C SER A 7 -7.32 -8.53 -0.50
N THR A 8 -6.58 -7.44 -0.32
CA THR A 8 -5.30 -7.22 -1.01
C THR A 8 -4.35 -6.45 -0.12
N SER A 9 -3.06 -6.64 -0.34
CA SER A 9 -1.99 -5.94 0.38
C SER A 9 -1.06 -5.24 -0.60
N LEU A 10 -0.89 -3.94 -0.39
CA LEU A 10 0.03 -3.07 -1.11
C LEU A 10 0.99 -2.43 -0.11
N TYR A 11 2.10 -1.89 -0.60
CA TYR A 11 3.07 -1.21 0.26
C TYR A 11 3.62 0.06 -0.37
N TYR A 12 3.99 1.00 0.51
CA TYR A 12 4.56 2.30 0.16
C TYR A 12 5.87 2.53 0.90
N PHE A 13 6.86 3.10 0.22
CA PHE A 13 8.08 3.62 0.87
C PHE A 13 7.76 4.99 1.48
N THR A 14 7.59 5.05 2.80
CA THR A 14 7.12 6.28 3.47
C THR A 14 8.15 7.40 3.43
N ASN A 15 9.43 7.04 3.44
CA ASN A 15 10.51 8.02 3.40
C ASN A 15 10.72 8.59 1.98
N ASP A 16 10.45 7.81 0.92
CA ASP A 16 10.49 8.31 -0.45
C ASP A 16 9.28 9.22 -0.73
N LEU A 17 8.07 8.83 -0.30
CA LEU A 17 6.88 9.70 -0.33
C LEU A 17 7.11 11.06 0.35
N PHE A 18 7.78 11.05 1.51
CA PHE A 18 8.08 12.28 2.23
C PHE A 18 9.21 13.09 1.59
N ARG A 19 10.28 12.44 1.09
CA ARG A 19 11.43 13.12 0.46
C ARG A 19 11.11 13.68 -0.92
N GLU A 20 10.41 12.94 -1.77
CA GLU A 20 10.13 13.32 -3.16
C GLU A 20 8.88 14.20 -3.29
N LYS A 21 7.86 13.98 -2.46
CA LYS A 21 6.55 14.64 -2.59
C LYS A 21 6.10 15.43 -1.36
N GLY A 22 6.81 15.33 -0.23
CA GLY A 22 6.39 15.93 1.04
C GLY A 22 5.19 15.24 1.72
N ILE A 23 4.72 14.11 1.18
CA ILE A 23 3.48 13.46 1.63
C ILE A 23 3.77 12.48 2.76
N ARG A 24 2.89 12.45 3.78
CA ARG A 24 2.93 11.47 4.87
C ARG A 24 1.64 10.66 4.85
N ILE A 25 1.75 9.34 4.97
CA ILE A 25 0.60 8.46 5.18
C ILE A 25 0.16 8.61 6.63
N THR A 26 -1.05 9.10 6.88
CA THR A 26 -1.63 9.14 8.24
C THR A 26 -2.71 8.09 8.42
N ILE A 27 -2.87 7.59 9.65
CA ILE A 27 -3.92 6.62 9.99
C ILE A 27 -5.31 7.23 9.72
N LYS A 28 -5.48 8.53 9.97
CA LYS A 28 -6.73 9.25 9.74
C LYS A 28 -7.14 9.25 8.28
N ASP A 29 -6.21 9.50 7.35
CA ASP A 29 -6.49 9.46 5.91
C ASP A 29 -6.89 8.04 5.47
N LEU A 30 -6.22 7.00 6.00
CA LEU A 30 -6.58 5.60 5.73
C LEU A 30 -7.97 5.25 6.27
N GLU A 31 -8.32 5.71 7.47
CA GLU A 31 -9.66 5.53 8.03
C GLU A 31 -10.74 6.26 7.23
N GLU A 32 -10.48 7.48 6.76
CA GLU A 32 -11.43 8.26 5.95
C GLU A 32 -11.67 7.59 4.59
N VAL A 33 -10.62 7.14 3.92
CA VAL A 33 -10.72 6.39 2.66
C VAL A 33 -11.43 5.04 2.86
N GLY A 34 -11.15 4.33 3.96
CA GLY A 34 -11.86 3.08 4.30
C GLY A 34 -13.35 3.29 4.52
N LYS A 35 -13.72 4.29 5.33
CA LYS A 35 -15.12 4.68 5.59
C LYS A 35 -15.85 5.08 4.30
N LYS A 36 -15.20 5.80 3.39
CA LYS A 36 -15.76 6.26 2.10
C LYS A 36 -16.23 5.11 1.20
N TYR A 37 -15.56 3.96 1.25
CA TYR A 37 -15.82 2.81 0.37
C TYR A 37 -16.33 1.56 1.11
N ASN A 38 -16.66 1.67 2.40
CA ASN A 38 -17.00 0.53 3.27
C ASN A 38 -15.92 -0.57 3.25
N THR A 39 -14.65 -0.18 3.26
CA THR A 39 -13.50 -1.09 3.35
C THR A 39 -12.77 -0.93 4.68
N LYS A 40 -12.31 -2.04 5.23
CA LYS A 40 -11.46 -2.08 6.42
C LYS A 40 -10.00 -2.01 5.96
N ILE A 41 -9.34 -0.90 6.30
CA ILE A 41 -7.91 -0.72 6.05
C ILE A 41 -7.15 -1.01 7.33
N THR A 42 -6.10 -1.84 7.22
CA THR A 42 -5.14 -2.10 8.29
C THR A 42 -3.75 -1.74 7.79
N ASN A 43 -2.95 -1.10 8.64
CA ASN A 43 -1.61 -0.63 8.28
C ASN A 43 -0.56 -1.17 9.25
N HIS A 44 0.60 -1.55 8.73
CA HIS A 44 1.72 -2.06 9.50
C HIS A 44 3.02 -1.42 9.00
N ALA A 45 3.65 -0.60 9.85
CA ALA A 45 4.95 -0.02 9.55
C ALA A 45 6.03 -1.09 9.75
N ASN A 46 6.68 -1.47 8.66
CA ASN A 46 7.72 -2.48 8.64
C ASN A 46 9.07 -1.84 8.28
N LYS A 47 10.02 -1.91 9.21
CA LYS A 47 11.42 -1.54 8.92
C LYS A 47 12.09 -2.72 8.25
N ILE A 48 12.30 -2.68 6.93
CA ILE A 48 13.14 -3.68 6.24
C ILE A 48 14.62 -3.38 6.54
N GLY A 49 15.02 -3.71 7.78
CA GLY A 49 16.40 -3.97 8.13
C GLY A 49 16.81 -5.30 7.53
N ALA A 50 17.27 -5.31 6.28
CA ALA A 50 17.68 -6.54 5.60
C ALA A 50 18.77 -7.27 6.42
N PRO A 51 18.61 -8.56 6.74
CA PRO A 51 19.56 -9.29 7.57
C PRO A 51 20.88 -9.47 6.82
N GLY A 52 21.94 -8.80 7.27
CA GLY A 52 23.26 -8.89 6.65
C GLY A 52 24.27 -7.84 7.11
N PHE A 53 25.53 -8.04 6.75
CA PHE A 53 26.62 -7.10 7.05
C PHE A 53 26.70 -5.97 6.01
N PHE A 54 26.48 -6.28 4.73
CA PHE A 54 26.50 -5.29 3.63
C PHE A 54 25.27 -4.37 3.63
N SER A 55 24.10 -4.87 4.05
CA SER A 55 22.88 -4.07 4.20
C SER A 55 23.05 -2.93 5.21
N LYS A 56 23.77 -3.16 6.32
CA LYS A 56 24.08 -2.14 7.34
C LYS A 56 24.76 -0.89 6.77
N TYR A 57 25.61 -1.03 5.74
CA TYR A 57 26.35 0.09 5.16
C TYR A 57 25.51 0.93 4.20
N LEU A 58 24.62 0.30 3.42
CA LEU A 58 23.66 0.99 2.55
C LEU A 58 22.51 1.62 3.35
N LEU A 59 22.01 0.93 4.37
CA LEU A 59 20.84 1.37 5.15
C LEU A 59 21.10 2.59 6.03
N LYS A 60 22.35 2.82 6.50
CA LYS A 60 22.68 3.93 7.42
C LYS A 60 22.39 5.32 6.84
N ASN A 61 22.30 5.45 5.51
CA ASN A 61 22.02 6.71 4.82
C ASN A 61 20.57 6.80 4.28
N TYR A 62 19.85 5.68 4.18
CA TYR A 62 18.59 5.59 3.43
C TYR A 62 17.37 5.14 4.24
N GLU A 63 17.55 4.50 5.41
CA GLU A 63 16.46 4.08 6.35
C GLU A 63 15.13 3.76 5.64
N LEU A 64 15.07 2.64 4.92
CA LEU A 64 13.91 2.28 4.11
C LEU A 64 12.75 1.78 5.00
N ASP A 65 11.96 2.74 5.49
CA ASP A 65 10.69 2.51 6.16
C ASP A 65 9.59 2.22 5.12
N ILE A 66 8.90 1.10 5.30
CA ILE A 66 7.79 0.67 4.44
C ILE A 66 6.50 0.65 5.26
N MET A 67 5.43 1.22 4.71
CA MET A 67 4.08 1.02 5.23
C MET A 67 3.39 -0.07 4.41
N ASP A 68 3.18 -1.23 5.04
CA ASP A 68 2.29 -2.26 4.50
C ASP A 68 0.85 -1.86 4.77
N ILE A 69 0.00 -1.83 3.74
CA ILE A 69 -1.42 -1.50 3.84
C ILE A 69 -2.23 -2.66 3.28
N THR A 70 -3.07 -3.27 4.12
CA THR A 70 -3.99 -4.33 3.73
C THR A 70 -5.41 -3.80 3.75
N ILE A 71 -6.11 -4.00 2.64
CA ILE A 71 -7.47 -3.52 2.39
C ILE A 71 -8.37 -4.74 2.30
N GLU A 72 -9.41 -4.77 3.13
CA GLU A 72 -10.45 -5.80 3.18
C GLU A 72 -11.80 -5.16 2.82
N GLY A 73 -12.59 -5.80 1.96
CA GLY A 73 -13.90 -5.31 1.53
C GLY A 73 -14.88 -6.41 1.17
N GLU A 74 -16.16 -6.11 1.24
CA GLU A 74 -17.25 -7.05 0.90
C GLU A 74 -17.39 -7.27 -0.61
N THR A 75 -16.89 -6.33 -1.44
CA THR A 75 -16.93 -6.41 -2.90
C THR A 75 -15.57 -6.08 -3.52
N GLU A 76 -15.26 -6.69 -4.67
CA GLU A 76 -14.04 -6.37 -5.42
C GLU A 76 -13.96 -4.89 -5.81
N GLU A 77 -15.09 -4.29 -6.18
CA GLU A 77 -15.17 -2.89 -6.61
C GLU A 77 -14.88 -1.91 -5.46
N SER A 78 -15.33 -2.19 -4.23
CA SER A 78 -14.97 -1.39 -3.05
C SER A 78 -13.46 -1.37 -2.81
N VAL A 79 -12.80 -2.52 -2.94
CA VAL A 79 -11.35 -2.65 -2.81
C VAL A 79 -10.64 -1.91 -3.94
N LYS A 80 -11.11 -2.05 -5.19
CA LYS A 80 -10.57 -1.32 -6.36
C LYS A 80 -10.68 0.20 -6.18
N MET A 81 -11.83 0.71 -5.75
CA MET A 81 -12.01 2.16 -5.52
C MET A 81 -11.15 2.68 -4.37
N THR A 82 -11.00 1.91 -3.29
CA THR A 82 -10.09 2.21 -2.17
C THR A 82 -8.65 2.34 -2.67
N ILE A 83 -8.16 1.40 -3.49
CA ILE A 83 -6.82 1.45 -4.08
C ILE A 83 -6.63 2.68 -4.98
N ARG A 84 -7.63 3.02 -5.82
CA ARG A 84 -7.58 4.21 -6.69
C ARG A 84 -7.48 5.50 -5.88
N GLU A 85 -8.24 5.63 -4.79
CA GLU A 85 -8.16 6.80 -3.91
C GLU A 85 -6.79 6.91 -3.25
N LEU A 86 -6.27 5.82 -2.69
CA LEU A 86 -4.91 5.78 -2.11
C LEU A 86 -3.83 6.09 -3.15
N TYR A 87 -3.97 5.60 -4.38
CA TYR A 87 -3.08 5.92 -5.49
C TYR A 87 -3.15 7.40 -5.89
N ASN A 88 -4.32 8.03 -5.82
CA ASN A 88 -4.45 9.46 -6.10
C ASN A 88 -3.83 10.34 -5.00
N ILE A 89 -3.92 9.91 -3.73
CA ILE A 89 -3.36 10.64 -2.58
C ILE A 89 -1.84 10.48 -2.49
N TYR A 90 -1.33 9.23 -2.58
CA TYR A 90 0.08 8.91 -2.34
C TYR A 90 0.88 8.68 -3.64
N GLY A 91 0.21 8.29 -4.73
CA GLY A 91 0.83 7.91 -6.00
C GLY A 91 1.08 6.40 -6.09
N PRO A 92 2.10 5.96 -6.85
CA PRO A 92 2.34 4.54 -7.09
C PRO A 92 2.66 3.76 -5.81
N TYR A 93 2.04 2.59 -5.71
CA TYR A 93 2.28 1.57 -4.69
C TYR A 93 2.98 0.35 -5.29
N GLU A 94 3.58 -0.47 -4.43
CA GLU A 94 4.12 -1.80 -4.79
C GLU A 94 3.30 -2.94 -4.16
N THR A 95 3.48 -4.18 -4.65
CA THR A 95 2.67 -5.35 -4.23
C THR A 95 3.51 -6.56 -3.83
N LYS A 96 3.03 -7.31 -2.83
CA LYS A 96 3.54 -8.58 -2.26
C LYS A 96 5.03 -8.94 -2.50
N ARG A 97 5.38 -10.13 -3.00
CA ARG A 97 4.59 -11.15 -3.74
C ARG A 97 3.65 -12.00 -2.86
N GLY A 98 2.58 -12.56 -3.42
CA GLY A 98 1.64 -13.46 -2.72
C GLY A 98 0.32 -13.75 -3.46
N GLN A 99 -0.57 -14.54 -2.84
CA GLN A 99 -1.88 -14.92 -3.42
C GLN A 99 -2.85 -13.73 -3.58
N ASN A 100 -2.78 -12.74 -2.68
CA ASN A 100 -3.75 -11.63 -2.62
C ASN A 100 -3.34 -10.41 -3.46
N GLU A 101 -2.52 -10.58 -4.51
CA GLU A 101 -2.03 -9.48 -5.35
C GLU A 101 -2.85 -9.19 -6.61
N LYS A 102 -3.77 -10.09 -7.01
CA LYS A 102 -4.37 -10.06 -8.36
C LYS A 102 -5.07 -8.72 -8.65
N ILE A 103 -5.92 -8.28 -7.74
CA ILE A 103 -6.67 -7.01 -7.83
C ILE A 103 -5.71 -5.81 -7.95
N ALA A 104 -4.70 -5.73 -7.07
CA ALA A 104 -3.74 -4.63 -7.06
C ALA A 104 -2.83 -4.60 -8.30
N LYS A 105 -2.46 -5.77 -8.86
CA LYS A 105 -1.68 -5.88 -10.11
C LYS A 105 -2.50 -5.54 -11.36
N GLU A 106 -3.77 -5.90 -11.40
CA GLU A 106 -4.68 -5.49 -12.47
C GLU A 106 -4.86 -3.98 -12.45
N LEU A 107 -5.17 -3.38 -11.30
CA LEU A 107 -5.27 -1.91 -11.18
C LEU A 107 -3.97 -1.18 -11.48
N LYS A 108 -2.81 -1.70 -11.07
CA LYS A 108 -1.52 -1.04 -11.37
C LYS A 108 -1.28 -0.92 -12.88
N LYS A 109 -1.77 -1.87 -13.68
CA LYS A 109 -1.73 -1.82 -15.16
C LYS A 109 -2.77 -0.87 -15.77
N GLU A 110 -3.88 -0.60 -15.09
CA GLU A 110 -4.87 0.41 -15.50
C GLU A 110 -4.40 1.84 -15.15
N LEU A 111 -3.75 2.00 -13.99
CA LEU A 111 -3.38 3.30 -13.41
C LEU A 111 -2.02 3.83 -13.89
N GLN A 112 -1.10 2.95 -14.30
CA GLN A 112 0.10 3.35 -15.04
C GLN A 112 -0.23 3.39 -16.52
N PRO A 113 -0.37 4.57 -17.16
CA PRO A 113 -0.49 4.63 -18.61
C PRO A 113 0.75 3.99 -19.23
N ARG A 114 0.56 3.27 -20.35
CA ARG A 114 1.68 2.78 -21.16
C ARG A 114 2.57 3.97 -21.54
N ALA A 115 3.81 3.94 -21.08
CA ALA A 115 4.90 4.73 -21.62
C ALA A 115 5.26 4.23 -23.03
#